data_AF-A0A0D5ZDV0-F1
#
_entry.id   AF-A0A0D5ZDV0-F1
#
_cell.length_a   1.000
_cell.length_b   1.000
_cell.length_c   1.000
_cell.angle_alpha   90.00
_cell.angle_beta   90.00
_cell.angle_gamma   90.00
#
_symmetry.space_group_name_H-M   'P 1'
#
loop_
_entity.id
_entity.type
_entity.pdbx_description
1 polymer ?
#
loop_
_entity_poly.entity_id
_entity_poly.type
_entity_poly.pdbx_seq_one_letter_code
_entity_poly.pdbx_strand_id
1 'polypeptide(L)'
;MNEEELRRKAEKIAKDKVGFQVHLGIYIAVNVFLIAIWYFTSLPHGSFFPWFIFPLFGWGIGIVGHFLGAYRGEGYISQKAEKEYQRLKKQKDMKY
;
A
#
# COMPACT_ATOMS: atom_id res chain seq x y z
N MET A 1 27.48 9.00 -2.85
CA MET A 1 26.47 7.94 -3.06
C MET A 1 26.98 7.08 -4.19
N ASN A 2 27.21 5.79 -3.94
CA ASN A 2 27.72 4.88 -4.97
C ASN A 2 26.59 4.50 -5.94
N GLU A 3 26.90 4.25 -7.21
CA GLU A 3 25.90 3.96 -8.25
C GLU A 3 25.07 2.69 -7.95
N GLU A 4 25.69 1.73 -7.26
CA GLU A 4 25.03 0.52 -6.72
C GLU A 4 23.98 0.83 -5.63
N GLU A 5 24.22 1.81 -4.77
CA GLU A 5 23.25 2.20 -3.72
C GLU A 5 22.03 2.87 -4.34
N LEU A 6 22.23 3.67 -5.40
CA LEU A 6 21.15 4.32 -6.14
C LEU A 6 20.26 3.28 -6.83
N ARG A 7 20.89 2.28 -7.49
CA ARG A 7 20.20 1.15 -8.12
C ARG A 7 19.39 0.33 -7.12
N ARG A 8 19.97 -0.04 -5.98
CA ARG A 8 19.26 -0.77 -4.90
C ARG A 8 18.06 0.00 -4.37
N LYS A 9 18.18 1.32 -4.18
CA LYS A 9 17.04 2.17 -3.77
C LYS A 9 15.95 2.17 -4.84
N ALA A 10 16.31 2.36 -6.11
CA ALA A 10 15.36 2.37 -7.22
C ALA A 10 14.63 1.03 -7.36
N GLU A 11 15.34 -0.10 -7.25
CA GLU A 11 14.75 -1.45 -7.26
C GLU A 11 13.77 -1.67 -6.13
N LYS A 12 14.10 -1.23 -4.91
CA LYS A 12 13.24 -1.39 -3.74
C LYS A 12 11.91 -0.64 -3.92
N ILE A 13 11.99 0.61 -4.37
CA ILE A 13 10.82 1.44 -4.67
C ILE A 13 9.97 0.82 -5.78
N ALA A 14 10.62 0.26 -6.82
CA ALA A 14 9.90 -0.42 -7.90
C ALA A 14 9.18 -1.69 -7.40
N LYS A 15 9.84 -2.50 -6.56
CA LYS A 15 9.29 -3.75 -6.04
C LYS A 15 8.08 -3.53 -5.14
N ASP A 16 8.12 -2.49 -4.30
CA ASP A 16 7.01 -2.14 -3.41
C ASP A 16 5.78 -1.64 -4.20
N LYS A 17 6.01 -0.89 -5.29
CA LYS A 17 4.93 -0.47 -6.20
C LYS A 17 4.28 -1.64 -6.94
N VAL A 18 5.08 -2.59 -7.42
CA VAL A 18 4.58 -3.77 -8.13
C VAL A 18 3.78 -4.67 -7.20
N GLY A 19 4.26 -4.92 -5.97
CA GLY A 19 3.55 -5.73 -4.98
C GLY A 19 2.17 -5.16 -4.64
N PHE A 20 2.07 -3.84 -4.55
CA PHE A 20 0.80 -3.13 -4.33
C PHE A 20 -0.16 -3.27 -5.53
N GLN A 21 0.32 -3.09 -6.77
CA GLN A 21 -0.51 -3.22 -7.96
C GLN A 21 -1.13 -4.62 -8.09
N VAL A 22 -0.35 -5.66 -7.77
CA VAL A 22 -0.84 -7.05 -7.77
C VAL A 22 -1.93 -7.23 -6.71
N HIS A 23 -1.73 -6.73 -5.49
CA HIS A 23 -2.74 -6.83 -4.42
C HIS A 23 -4.03 -6.08 -4.78
N LEU A 24 -3.91 -4.89 -5.37
CA LEU A 24 -5.05 -4.12 -5.83
C LEU A 24 -5.80 -4.85 -6.97
N GLY A 25 -5.06 -5.44 -7.92
CA GLY A 25 -5.65 -6.23 -9.01
C GLY A 25 -6.43 -7.44 -8.50
N ILE A 26 -5.84 -8.20 -7.56
CA ILE A 26 -6.52 -9.34 -6.91
C ILE A 26 -7.77 -8.86 -6.16
N TYR A 27 -7.68 -7.75 -5.41
CA TYR A 27 -8.82 -7.19 -4.70
C TYR A 27 -9.97 -6.85 -5.64
N ILE A 28 -9.69 -6.17 -6.76
CA ILE A 28 -10.72 -5.84 -7.77
C ILE A 28 -11.32 -7.13 -8.35
N ALA A 29 -10.50 -8.09 -8.76
CA ALA A 29 -10.97 -9.35 -9.34
C ALA A 29 -11.88 -10.13 -8.37
N VAL A 30 -11.50 -10.25 -7.10
CA VAL A 30 -12.30 -10.93 -6.08
C VAL A 30 -13.62 -10.19 -5.83
N ASN A 31 -13.61 -8.86 -5.71
CA ASN A 31 -14.84 -8.10 -5.49
C ASN A 31 -15.81 -8.20 -6.67
N VAL A 32 -15.31 -8.12 -7.91
CA VAL A 32 -16.11 -8.34 -9.11
C VAL A 32 -16.72 -9.75 -9.11
N PHE A 33 -15.94 -10.76 -8.74
CA PHE A 33 -16.42 -12.13 -8.64
C PHE A 33 -17.52 -12.30 -7.56
N LEU A 34 -17.36 -11.68 -6.38
CA LEU A 34 -18.37 -11.71 -5.32
C LEU A 34 -19.67 -10.98 -5.72
N ILE A 35 -19.55 -9.83 -6.41
CA ILE A 35 -20.71 -9.11 -6.95
C ILE A 35 -21.42 -9.97 -7.99
N ALA A 36 -20.67 -10.66 -8.86
CA ALA A 36 -21.26 -11.58 -9.83
C ALA A 36 -22.01 -12.73 -9.14
N ILE A 37 -21.40 -13.39 -8.14
CA ILE A 37 -22.07 -14.43 -7.35
C ILE A 37 -23.36 -13.87 -6.75
N TRP A 38 -23.29 -12.72 -6.08
CA TRP A 38 -24.46 -12.08 -5.49
C TRP A 38 -25.56 -11.82 -6.51
N TYR A 39 -25.22 -11.25 -7.68
CA TYR A 39 -26.17 -10.99 -8.75
C TYR A 39 -26.88 -12.26 -9.21
N PHE A 40 -26.13 -13.34 -9.47
CA PHE A 40 -26.69 -14.61 -9.94
C PHE A 40 -27.44 -15.41 -8.86
N THR A 41 -27.13 -15.22 -7.57
CA THR A 41 -27.80 -15.92 -6.46
C THR A 41 -28.99 -15.15 -5.87
N SER A 42 -28.98 -13.82 -5.91
CA SER A 42 -30.05 -12.97 -5.38
C SER A 42 -31.25 -12.84 -6.31
N LEU A 43 -31.03 -12.81 -7.63
CA LEU A 43 -32.10 -12.75 -8.63
C LEU A 43 -33.14 -13.90 -8.50
N PRO A 44 -32.72 -15.17 -8.29
CA PRO A 44 -33.67 -16.28 -8.16
C PRO A 44 -34.37 -16.38 -6.80
N HIS A 45 -33.76 -15.89 -5.72
CA HIS A 45 -34.24 -16.12 -4.35
C HIS A 45 -35.07 -14.96 -3.78
N GLY A 46 -35.23 -13.85 -4.51
CA GLY A 46 -35.95 -12.66 -4.03
C GLY A 46 -35.31 -11.97 -2.83
N SER A 47 -34.11 -12.41 -2.42
CA SER A 47 -33.38 -11.89 -1.28
C SER A 47 -32.33 -10.89 -1.75
N PHE A 48 -32.57 -9.62 -1.45
CA PHE A 48 -31.73 -8.48 -1.83
C PHE A 48 -30.57 -8.21 -0.87
N PHE A 49 -30.29 -9.11 0.09
CA PHE A 49 -29.27 -8.84 1.10
C PHE A 49 -27.86 -8.78 0.46
N PRO A 50 -27.20 -7.60 0.42
CA PRO A 50 -25.93 -7.42 -0.28
C PRO A 50 -24.75 -7.79 0.61
N TRP A 51 -24.56 -9.10 0.81
CA TRP A 51 -23.52 -9.64 1.68
C TRP A 51 -22.08 -9.34 1.18
N PHE A 52 -21.91 -9.04 -0.12
CA PHE A 52 -20.59 -8.68 -0.68
C PHE A 52 -20.01 -7.39 -0.08
N ILE A 53 -20.83 -6.56 0.57
CA ILE A 53 -20.41 -5.33 1.24
C ILE A 53 -19.43 -5.63 2.40
N PHE A 54 -19.62 -6.73 3.12
CA PHE A 54 -18.73 -7.09 4.24
C PHE A 54 -17.28 -7.33 3.82
N PRO A 55 -16.96 -8.20 2.83
CA PRO A 55 -15.59 -8.36 2.36
C PRO A 55 -15.07 -7.09 1.67
N LEU A 56 -15.93 -6.33 0.98
CA LEU A 56 -15.55 -5.10 0.30
C LEU A 56 -15.05 -4.04 1.28
N PHE A 57 -15.78 -3.78 2.36
CA PHE A 57 -15.38 -2.81 3.39
C PHE A 57 -14.35 -3.39 4.37
N GLY A 58 -14.50 -4.64 4.81
CA GLY A 58 -13.61 -5.27 5.77
C GLY A 58 -12.17 -5.36 5.27
N TRP A 59 -11.97 -5.78 4.02
CA TRP A 59 -10.63 -5.86 3.43
C TRP A 59 -10.24 -4.58 2.68
N GLY A 60 -11.21 -3.82 2.17
CA GLY A 60 -10.94 -2.54 1.50
C GLY A 60 -10.25 -1.53 2.41
N ILE A 61 -10.63 -1.47 3.69
CA ILE A 61 -9.97 -0.60 4.68
C ILE A 61 -8.49 -1.01 4.87
N GLY A 62 -8.19 -2.31 4.88
CA GLY A 62 -6.82 -2.82 4.99
C GLY A 62 -5.94 -2.43 3.81
N ILE A 63 -6.47 -2.51 2.57
CA ILE A 63 -5.76 -2.07 1.36
C ILE A 63 -5.51 -0.56 1.38
N VAL A 64 -6.51 0.24 1.77
CA VAL A 64 -6.36 1.70 1.88
C VAL A 64 -5.33 2.06 2.94
N GLY A 65 -5.33 1.37 4.08
CA GLY A 65 -4.31 1.55 5.13
C GLY A 65 -2.90 1.21 4.62
N HIS A 66 -2.75 0.13 3.88
CA HIS A 66 -1.46 -0.26 3.29
C HIS A 66 -1.00 0.71 2.20
N PHE A 67 -1.93 1.24 1.38
CA PHE A 67 -1.65 2.26 0.38
C PHE A 67 -1.17 3.56 1.03
N LEU A 68 -1.88 4.04 2.05
CA LEU A 68 -1.47 5.23 2.81
C LEU A 68 -0.14 5.00 3.53
N GLY A 69 0.10 3.82 4.08
CA GLY A 69 1.39 3.45 4.68
C GLY A 69 2.53 3.46 3.67
N ALA A 70 2.34 2.87 2.49
CA ALA A 70 3.37 2.81 1.46
C ALA A 70 3.65 4.20 0.83
N TYR A 71 2.61 4.93 0.43
CA TYR A 71 2.76 6.23 -0.24
C TYR A 71 3.18 7.36 0.70
N ARG A 72 2.71 7.35 1.95
CA ARG A 72 2.95 8.41 2.94
C ARG A 72 4.11 8.07 3.88
N GLY A 73 4.34 6.78 4.14
CA GLY A 73 5.43 6.29 4.98
C GLY A 73 6.81 6.48 4.34
N GLU A 74 6.97 6.29 3.02
CA GLU A 74 8.26 6.53 2.36
C GLU A 74 8.71 8.00 2.44
N GLY A 75 7.77 8.94 2.23
CA GLY A 75 8.02 10.37 2.37
C GLY A 75 8.33 10.77 3.81
N TYR A 76 7.60 10.22 4.78
CA TYR A 76 7.80 10.48 6.20
C TYR A 76 9.12 9.92 6.73
N ILE A 77 9.47 8.68 6.34
CA ILE A 77 10.73 8.03 6.74
C ILE A 77 11.93 8.73 6.09
N SER A 78 11.84 9.12 4.83
CA SER A 78 12.91 9.89 4.17
C SER A 78 13.15 11.24 4.86
N GLN A 79 12.08 11.96 5.22
CA GLN A 79 12.22 13.22 5.96
C GLN A 79 12.80 13.03 7.36
N LYS A 80 12.39 11.98 8.10
CA LYS A 80 12.98 11.68 9.41
C LYS A 80 14.43 11.26 9.29
N ALA A 81 14.79 10.44 8.31
CA ALA A 81 16.16 10.02 8.05
C ALA A 81 17.06 11.22 7.71
N GLU A 82 16.59 12.16 6.90
CA GLU A 82 17.33 13.39 6.58
C GLU A 82 17.51 14.26 7.83
N LYS A 83 16.46 14.44 8.65
CA LYS A 83 16.58 15.17 9.92
C LYS A 83 17.61 14.55 10.86
N GLU A 84 17.64 13.22 10.98
CA GLU A 84 18.60 12.51 11.83
C GLU A 84 20.03 12.66 11.28
N TYR A 85 20.21 12.57 9.95
CA TYR A 85 21.49 12.77 9.29
C TYR A 85 22.05 14.18 9.53
N GLN A 86 21.22 15.21 9.38
CA GLN A 86 21.59 16.60 9.66
C GLN A 86 21.98 16.82 11.14
N ARG A 87 21.30 16.13 12.06
CA ARG A 87 21.60 16.18 13.49
C ARG A 87 22.97 15.59 13.81
N LEU A 88 23.28 14.42 13.24
CA LEU A 88 24.58 13.75 13.38
C LEU A 88 25.71 14.57 12.73
N LYS A 89 25.46 15.19 11.58
CA LYS A 89 26.42 16.06 10.91
C LYS A 89 26.78 17.28 11.78
N LYS A 90 25.78 18.00 12.29
CA LYS A 90 26.00 19.13 13.22
C LYS A 90 26.76 18.72 14.49
N GLN A 91 26.49 17.53 15.02
CA GLN A 91 27.18 17.04 16.21
C GLN A 91 28.65 16.70 15.92
N LYS A 92 28.96 16.21 14.71
CA LYS A 92 30.32 15.96 14.27
C LYS A 92 31.08 17.27 14.04
N ASP A 93 30.45 18.26 13.42
CA ASP A 93 31.04 19.58 13.15
C ASP A 93 31.27 20.41 14.43
N MET A 94 30.48 20.22 15.50
CA MET A 94 30.71 20.86 16.82
C MET A 94 31.79 20.17 17.67
N LYS A 95 32.27 19.00 17.27
CA LYS A 95 33.25 18.20 18.03
C LYS A 95 34.69 18.40 17.51
N TYR A 96 34.87 19.22 16.48
CA TYR A 96 36.15 19.68 15.93
C TYR A 96 36.21 21.21 16.05
#